data_AF-A0A968RTA3-F1
#
_entry.id   AF-A0A968RTA3-F1
#
_cell.length_a   1.000
_cell.length_b   1.000
_cell.length_c   1.000
_cell.angle_alpha   90.00
_cell.angle_beta   90.00
_cell.angle_gamma   90.00
#
_symmetry.space_group_name_H-M   'P 1'
#
loop_
_entity.id
_entity.type
_entity.pdbx_description
1 polymer ?
#
loop_
_entity_poly.entity_id
_entity_poly.type
_entity_poly.pdbx_seq_one_letter_code
_entity_poly.pdbx_strand_id
1 'polypeptide(L)'
;MEYESIYQDEFGCWAYLKVIERGEALTLFKAPELKTKYSTGNDILETQTFNIEEYWLQFQGEKAFRVSRLGFKNSLKRKLRRYPTLATQLGSTGLKYKDLAEIVRQINAIYKQQRRTI
;
A
#
# COMPACT_ATOMS: atom_id res chain seq x y z
N MET A 1 16.67 -4.39 -6.12
CA MET A 1 15.25 -4.01 -5.98
C MET A 1 14.45 -5.29 -5.90
N GLU A 2 13.61 -5.45 -4.89
CA GLU A 2 12.87 -6.69 -4.63
C GLU A 2 11.42 -6.56 -5.11
N TYR A 3 10.89 -7.65 -5.67
CA TYR A 3 9.53 -7.72 -6.18
C TYR A 3 8.87 -9.00 -5.68
N GLU A 4 7.56 -8.95 -5.48
CA GLU A 4 6.77 -10.10 -5.07
C GLU A 4 5.52 -10.25 -5.93
N SER A 5 5.16 -11.51 -6.19
CA SER A 5 3.89 -11.90 -6.80
C SER A 5 2.85 -12.05 -5.70
N ILE A 6 1.85 -11.17 -5.70
CA ILE A 6 0.75 -11.18 -4.74
C ILE A 6 -0.55 -11.46 -5.48
N TYR A 7 -1.30 -12.47 -5.01
CA TYR A 7 -2.64 -12.75 -5.52
C TYR A 7 -3.65 -11.74 -4.97
N GLN A 8 -4.41 -11.10 -5.86
CA GLN A 8 -5.45 -10.13 -5.52
C GLN A 8 -6.83 -10.77 -5.70
N ASP A 9 -7.46 -11.18 -4.59
CA ASP A 9 -8.77 -11.83 -4.61
C ASP A 9 -9.84 -10.97 -5.32
N GLU A 10 -9.81 -9.64 -5.11
CA GLU A 10 -10.78 -8.69 -5.67
C GLU A 10 -10.81 -8.71 -7.21
N PHE A 11 -9.66 -8.99 -7.84
CA PHE A 11 -9.51 -9.01 -9.30
C PHE A 11 -9.30 -10.43 -9.85
N GLY A 12 -9.23 -11.43 -8.98
CA GLY A 12 -8.94 -12.82 -9.33
C GLY A 12 -7.60 -13.02 -10.04
N CYS A 13 -6.64 -12.11 -9.87
CA CYS A 13 -5.40 -12.09 -10.65
C CYS A 13 -4.13 -11.93 -9.80
N TRP A 14 -3.00 -12.34 -10.37
CA TRP A 14 -1.68 -12.12 -9.77
C TRP A 14 -1.19 -10.73 -10.14
N ALA A 15 -0.69 -9.99 -9.16
CA ALA A 15 -0.01 -8.73 -9.35
C ALA A 15 1.46 -8.86 -8.97
N TYR A 16 2.33 -8.32 -9.82
CA TYR A 16 3.75 -8.23 -9.56
C TYR A 16 4.06 -6.85 -8.99
N LEU A 17 4.38 -6.79 -7.70
CA LEU A 17 4.51 -5.52 -6.98
C LEU A 17 5.95 -5.33 -6.49
N LYS A 18 6.42 -4.09 -6.56
CA LYS A 18 7.74 -3.69 -6.03
C LYS A 18 7.63 -3.52 -4.52
N VAL A 19 8.53 -4.16 -3.77
CA VAL A 19 8.64 -3.95 -2.32
C VAL A 19 9.33 -2.61 -2.08
N ILE A 20 8.64 -1.69 -1.39
CA ILE A 20 9.17 -0.35 -1.07
C ILE A 20 9.75 -0.34 0.34
N GLU A 21 8.98 -0.85 1.31
CA GLU A 21 9.38 -0.97 2.71
C GLU A 21 8.92 -2.34 3.21
N ARG A 22 9.84 -3.14 3.73
CA ARG A 22 9.52 -4.43 4.35
C ARG A 22 9.69 -4.32 5.85
N GLY A 23 8.71 -4.85 6.59
CA GLY A 23 8.86 -5.06 8.01
C GLY A 23 8.00 -6.20 8.52
N GLU A 24 8.25 -6.58 9.76
CA GLU A 24 7.64 -7.75 10.37
C GLU A 24 6.13 -7.59 10.60
N ALA A 25 5.69 -6.36 10.92
CA ALA A 25 4.29 -6.05 11.19
C ALA A 25 3.53 -5.66 9.92
N LEU A 26 4.20 -4.91 9.03
CA LEU A 26 3.59 -4.30 7.86
C LEU A 26 4.61 -4.17 6.72
N THR A 27 4.22 -4.58 5.53
CA THR A 27 5.00 -4.40 4.30
C THR A 27 4.25 -3.50 3.31
N LEU A 28 4.98 -2.60 2.67
CA LEU A 28 4.50 -1.68 1.65
C LEU A 28 4.99 -2.11 0.27
N PHE A 29 4.03 -2.20 -0.65
CA PHE A 29 4.28 -2.49 -2.05
C PHE A 29 3.79 -1.36 -2.94
N LYS A 30 4.40 -1.22 -4.12
CA LYS A 30 4.02 -0.28 -5.18
C LYS A 30 3.80 -1.05 -6.48
N ALA A 31 2.76 -0.68 -7.23
CA ALA A 31 2.61 -1.17 -8.60
C ALA A 31 3.75 -0.68 -9.50
N PRO A 32 4.09 -1.44 -10.55
CA PRO A 32 4.96 -0.94 -11.61
C PRO A 32 4.37 0.33 -12.24
N GLU A 33 5.25 1.27 -12.57
CA GLU A 33 4.92 2.69 -12.73
C GLU A 33 4.04 3.01 -13.95
N LEU A 34 3.88 2.06 -14.86
CA LEU A 34 3.20 2.24 -16.14
C LEU A 34 1.99 1.31 -16.21
N LYS A 35 0.78 1.87 -16.35
CA LYS A 35 -0.28 1.16 -17.09
C LYS A 35 -0.50 1.84 -18.41
N THR A 36 -0.55 1.00 -19.43
CA THR A 36 -0.95 1.37 -20.77
C THR A 36 -2.45 1.14 -20.87
N LYS A 37 -3.21 2.19 -21.16
CA LYS A 37 -4.60 2.04 -21.59
C LYS A 37 -4.63 2.10 -23.11
N TYR A 38 -5.26 1.10 -23.70
CA TYR A 38 -5.62 1.09 -25.11
C TYR A 38 -7.06 1.59 -25.21
N SER A 39 -7.27 2.72 -25.86
CA SER A 39 -8.61 3.18 -26.22
C SER A 39 -8.79 3.05 -27.72
N THR A 40 -9.80 2.30 -28.14
CA THR A 40 -10.20 2.20 -29.54
C THR A 40 -11.26 3.26 -29.82
N GLY A 41 -10.89 4.31 -30.52
CA GLY A 41 -11.81 5.31 -31.05
C GLY A 41 -11.46 5.61 -32.51
N ASN A 42 -12.42 5.43 -33.41
CA ASN A 42 -12.37 5.83 -34.83
C ASN A 42 -11.03 5.52 -35.54
N ASP A 43 -10.71 4.24 -35.72
CA ASP A 43 -9.55 3.74 -36.52
C ASP A 43 -8.14 4.17 -36.07
N ILE A 44 -7.99 4.87 -34.95
CA ILE A 44 -6.68 5.25 -34.41
C ILE A 44 -6.47 4.57 -33.06
N LEU A 45 -5.37 3.83 -32.95
CA LEU A 45 -4.97 3.14 -31.73
C LEU A 45 -4.23 4.13 -30.82
N GLU A 46 -4.97 4.84 -29.98
CA GLU A 46 -4.39 5.78 -29.03
C GLU A 46 -3.83 5.00 -27.82
N THR A 47 -2.52 5.11 -27.63
CA THR A 47 -1.82 4.54 -26.47
C THR A 47 -1.55 5.65 -25.48
N GLN A 48 -2.29 5.67 -24.37
CA GLN A 48 -2.04 6.62 -23.29
C GLN A 48 -1.35 5.91 -22.12
N THR A 49 -0.12 6.34 -21.87
CA THR A 49 0.69 5.88 -20.73
C THR A 49 0.46 6.82 -19.56
N PHE A 50 -0.05 6.28 -18.45
CA PHE A 50 -0.24 7.06 -17.22
C PHE A 50 0.66 6.53 -16.12
N ASN A 51 1.30 7.45 -15.40
CA ASN A 51 2.00 7.14 -14.15
C ASN A 51 0.98 6.76 -13.09
N ILE A 52 1.18 5.61 -12.47
CA ILE A 52 0.25 5.09 -11.47
C ILE A 52 0.91 4.99 -10.10
N GLU A 53 0.35 5.75 -9.16
CA GLU A 53 0.71 5.71 -7.74
C GLU A 53 -0.25 4.79 -6.97
N GLU A 54 -0.26 3.51 -7.34
CA GLU A 54 -1.00 2.48 -6.61
C GLU A 54 -0.07 1.78 -5.61
N TYR A 55 -0.52 1.73 -4.36
CA TYR A 55 0.19 1.07 -3.27
C TYR A 55 -0.67 -0.03 -2.64
N TRP A 56 0.00 -1.06 -2.15
CA TRP A 56 -0.59 -2.13 -1.36
C TRP A 56 0.10 -2.22 -0.02
N LEU A 57 -0.66 -2.59 1.00
CA LEU A 57 -0.15 -2.88 2.33
C LEU A 57 -0.49 -4.31 2.70
N GLN A 58 0.44 -4.97 3.39
CA GLN A 58 0.23 -6.31 3.94
C GLN A 58 0.62 -6.32 5.41
N PHE A 59 -0.35 -6.58 6.29
CA PHE A 59 -0.07 -6.84 7.70
C PHE A 59 0.43 -8.28 7.88
N GLN A 60 1.18 -8.51 8.95
CA GLN A 60 1.66 -9.84 9.32
C GLN A 60 0.51 -10.86 9.37
N GLY A 61 0.62 -11.93 8.58
CA GLY A 61 -0.38 -12.99 8.53
C GLY A 61 -1.69 -12.63 7.83
N GLU A 62 -1.78 -11.44 7.22
CA GLU A 62 -2.96 -11.01 6.45
C GLU A 62 -2.66 -10.96 4.95
N LYS A 63 -3.73 -10.99 4.14
CA LYS A 63 -3.62 -10.73 2.70
C LYS A 63 -3.30 -9.27 2.45
N ALA A 64 -2.49 -9.01 1.42
CA ALA A 64 -2.23 -7.65 0.98
C ALA A 64 -3.52 -7.01 0.46
N PHE A 65 -3.72 -5.72 0.75
CA PHE A 65 -4.88 -4.97 0.29
C PHE A 65 -4.43 -3.68 -0.38
N ARG A 66 -5.20 -3.27 -1.39
CA ARG A 66 -4.94 -2.04 -2.11
C ARG A 66 -5.29 -0.84 -1.25
N VAL A 67 -4.40 0.14 -1.23
CA VAL A 67 -4.61 1.40 -0.53
C VAL A 67 -5.01 2.45 -1.56
N SER A 68 -6.26 2.91 -1.51
CA SER A 68 -6.70 4.02 -2.34
C SER A 68 -6.38 5.35 -1.67
N ARG A 69 -6.01 6.37 -2.46
CA ARG A 69 -5.73 7.72 -1.96
C ARG A 69 -6.91 8.31 -1.18
N LEU A 70 -8.15 8.07 -1.65
CA LEU A 70 -9.39 8.56 -1.03
C LEU A 70 -9.78 7.76 0.23
N GLY A 71 -9.53 6.44 0.24
CA GLY A 71 -9.91 5.55 1.34
C GLY A 71 -8.83 5.31 2.39
N PHE A 72 -7.60 5.77 2.14
CA PHE A 72 -6.39 5.53 2.94
C PHE A 72 -6.63 5.68 4.45
N LYS A 73 -7.18 6.83 4.88
CA LYS A 73 -7.37 7.14 6.30
C LYS A 73 -8.29 6.13 6.96
N ASN A 74 -9.41 5.78 6.32
CA ASN A 74 -10.41 4.88 6.88
C ASN A 74 -9.89 3.43 6.89
N SER A 75 -9.24 3.00 5.81
CA SER A 75 -8.67 1.65 5.69
C SER A 75 -7.57 1.41 6.72
N LEU A 76 -6.60 2.34 6.86
CA LEU A 76 -5.54 2.18 7.85
C LEU A 76 -6.07 2.33 9.28
N LYS A 77 -6.94 3.31 9.58
CA LYS A 77 -7.48 3.44 10.95
C LYS A 77 -8.21 2.18 11.41
N ARG A 78 -8.93 1.50 10.51
CA ARG A 78 -9.62 0.24 10.83
C ARG A 78 -8.64 -0.87 11.19
N LYS A 79 -7.55 -1.00 10.42
CA LYS A 79 -6.50 -2.01 10.64
C LYS A 79 -5.59 -1.68 11.83
N LEU A 80 -5.34 -0.40 12.08
CA LEU A 80 -4.52 0.12 13.18
C LEU A 80 -5.31 0.38 14.47
N ARG A 81 -6.50 -0.19 14.63
CA ARG A 81 -7.25 -0.10 15.90
C ARG A 81 -6.43 -0.57 17.11
N ARG A 82 -5.47 -1.48 16.89
CA ARG A 82 -4.53 -1.97 17.92
C ARG A 82 -3.39 -0.99 18.25
N TYR A 83 -3.23 0.08 17.47
CA TYR A 83 -2.18 1.11 17.63
C TYR A 83 -2.82 2.52 17.67
N PRO A 84 -3.52 2.87 18.77
CA PRO A 84 -4.32 4.08 18.84
C PRO A 84 -3.51 5.37 18.65
N THR A 85 -2.25 5.40 19.11
CA THR A 85 -1.34 6.56 18.98
C THR A 85 -0.96 6.86 17.53
N LEU A 86 -0.85 5.84 16.67
CA LEU A 86 -0.60 6.03 15.25
C LEU A 86 -1.88 6.37 14.50
N ALA A 87 -3.01 5.78 14.89
CA ALA A 87 -4.31 6.04 14.28
C ALA A 87 -4.76 7.50 14.44
N THR A 88 -4.35 8.19 15.50
CA THR A 88 -4.61 9.63 15.69
C THR A 88 -3.77 10.51 14.76
N GLN A 89 -2.56 10.09 14.40
CA GLN A 89 -1.66 10.81 13.49
C GLN A 89 -2.05 10.69 12.01
N LEU A 90 -2.96 9.76 11.65
CA LEU A 90 -3.45 9.60 10.27
C LEU A 90 -4.51 10.64 9.89
N GLY A 91 -4.18 11.58 9.00
CA GLY A 91 -5.15 12.53 8.44
C GLY A 91 -4.61 13.92 8.08
N SER A 92 -5.52 14.92 8.11
CA SER A 92 -5.33 16.27 7.57
C SER A 92 -4.21 17.08 8.24
N THR A 93 -3.96 16.88 9.52
CA THR A 93 -2.91 17.54 10.31
C THR A 93 -1.69 16.66 10.58
N GLY A 94 -1.63 15.46 9.98
CA GLY A 94 -0.56 14.48 10.23
C GLY A 94 -0.14 13.72 8.98
N LEU A 95 0.13 12.43 9.12
CA LEU A 95 0.66 11.55 8.08
C LEU A 95 -0.38 11.35 6.95
N LYS A 96 0.05 11.61 5.71
CA LYS A 96 -0.78 11.55 4.50
C LYS A 96 -0.46 10.31 3.67
N TYR A 97 -1.24 10.07 2.61
CA TYR A 97 -1.01 8.97 1.67
C TYR A 97 0.40 8.96 1.06
N LYS A 98 0.98 10.13 0.79
CA LYS A 98 2.35 10.26 0.30
C LYS A 98 3.42 9.78 1.31
N ASP A 99 3.06 9.73 2.59
CA ASP A 99 3.95 9.38 3.69
C ASP A 99 3.83 7.89 4.06
N LEU A 100 3.26 7.05 3.18
CA LEU A 100 3.04 5.62 3.40
C LEU A 100 4.29 4.88 3.87
N ALA A 101 5.45 5.17 3.28
CA ALA A 101 6.71 4.54 3.68
C ALA A 101 7.10 4.89 5.12
N GLU A 102 6.95 6.17 5.51
CA GLU A 102 7.22 6.64 6.86
C GLU A 102 6.29 5.98 7.89
N ILE A 103 5.00 5.89 7.55
CA ILE A 103 3.99 5.23 8.40
C ILE A 103 4.35 3.76 8.64
N VAL A 104 4.74 3.06 7.58
CA VAL A 104 5.15 1.65 7.66
C VAL A 104 6.39 1.49 8.53
N ARG A 105 7.39 2.37 8.38
CA ARG A 105 8.58 2.37 9.24
C ARG A 105 8.23 2.57 10.71
N GLN A 106 7.36 3.51 11.04
CA GLN A 106 6.93 3.77 12.42
C GLN A 106 6.16 2.58 13.04
N ILE A 107 5.22 1.98 12.28
CA ILE A 107 4.47 0.81 12.74
C ILE A 107 5.40 -0.35 13.05
N ASN A 108 6.33 -0.64 12.15
CA ASN A 108 7.30 -1.72 12.33
C ASN A 108 8.24 -1.45 13.50
N ALA A 109 8.67 -0.21 13.73
CA ALA A 109 9.50 0.16 14.87
C ALA A 109 8.77 -0.08 16.20
N ILE A 110 7.50 0.35 16.31
CA ILE A 110 6.67 0.13 17.50
C ILE A 110 6.44 -1.35 17.74
N TYR A 111 6.10 -2.11 16.70
CA TYR A 111 5.91 -3.55 16.81
C TYR A 111 7.18 -4.28 17.30
N LYS A 112 8.35 -3.91 16.77
CA LYS A 112 9.64 -4.47 17.19
C LYS A 112 9.98 -4.14 18.64
N GLN A 113 9.63 -2.94 19.13
CA GLN A 113 9.79 -2.58 20.54
C GLN A 113 8.88 -3.44 21.43
N GLN A 114 7.60 -3.58 21.08
CA GLN A 114 6.65 -4.40 21.83
C GLN A 114 7.10 -5.87 21.94
N ARG A 115 7.63 -6.45 20.86
CA ARG A 115 8.16 -7.83 20.86
C ARG A 115 9.42 -8.03 21.71
N ARG A 116 10.20 -6.98 21.97
CA ARG A 116 11.44 -7.07 22.78
C ARG A 116 11.18 -7.00 24.28
N THR A 117 10.00 -6.50 24.68
CA THR A 117 9.60 -6.35 26.08
C THR A 117 8.88 -7.59 26.63
N ILE A 118 8.58 -8.57 25.75
CA ILE A 118 7.97 -9.87 26.08
C ILE A 118 9.07 -10.93 26.00
#